data_AF-A0A847C988-F1
#
_entry.id   AF-A0A847C988-F1
#
_cell.length_a   1.000
_cell.length_b   1.000
_cell.length_c   1.000
_cell.angle_alpha   90.00
_cell.angle_beta   90.00
_cell.angle_gamma   90.00
#
_symmetry.space_group_name_H-M   'P 1'
#
loop_
_entity.id
_entity.type
_entity.pdbx_description
1 polymer ?
#
loop_
_entity_poly.entity_id
_entity_poly.type
_entity_poly.pdbx_seq_one_letter_code
_entity_poly.pdbx_strand_id
1 'polypeptide(L)'
;MPATLFICFSCAPCLDKLLERNAKLKKTAMVVAVVAVACQFLLTARYDFYHFVARGKTYETRVAFESEGLEFVDENYLNANNDTEYWAARSGQSTPLYGELDIETKRNYKKTTVTYSNNKASNNAIELPLVYFYGYTAVTEEGEKLAVSPSKHGWLQVEINDREAGALAVEYTGTAIQRVSKWVSLVSLAGYVALSVISRRELKGELTKETDASSK
;
A
#
# COMPACT_ATOMS: atom_id res chain seq x y z
N MET A 1 3.05 3.60 -2.46
CA MET A 1 3.64 4.92 -2.72
C MET A 1 3.83 5.35 -4.19
N PRO A 2 3.28 4.70 -5.25
CA PRO A 2 3.40 5.28 -6.61
C PRO A 2 2.46 6.46 -6.85
N ALA A 3 1.32 6.55 -6.14
CA ALA A 3 0.24 7.44 -6.54
C ALA A 3 0.52 8.95 -6.39
N THR A 4 1.28 9.33 -5.37
CA THR A 4 1.68 10.74 -5.14
C THR A 4 2.57 11.26 -6.26
N LEU A 5 3.37 10.41 -6.88
CA LEU A 5 4.30 10.78 -7.95
C LEU A 5 3.53 11.18 -9.22
N PHE A 6 2.39 10.54 -9.49
CA PHE A 6 1.62 10.77 -10.71
C PHE A 6 0.61 11.92 -10.62
N ILE A 7 0.08 12.21 -9.43
CA ILE A 7 -0.79 13.39 -9.22
C ILE A 7 -0.02 14.68 -9.52
N CYS A 8 1.27 14.76 -9.15
CA CYS A 8 2.13 15.90 -9.48
C CYS A 8 2.32 16.12 -10.99
N PHE A 9 2.30 15.05 -11.81
CA PHE A 9 2.43 15.18 -13.27
C PHE A 9 1.12 15.59 -13.98
N SER A 10 -0.04 15.30 -13.38
CA SER A 10 -1.34 15.63 -13.98
C SER A 10 -1.62 17.13 -14.08
N CYS A 11 -1.05 17.94 -13.18
CA CYS A 11 -1.16 19.41 -13.22
C CYS A 11 -0.18 20.07 -14.19
N ALA A 12 0.82 19.34 -14.70
CA ALA A 12 1.87 19.89 -15.54
C ALA A 12 1.37 20.53 -16.86
N PRO A 13 0.34 20.02 -17.56
CA PRO A 13 -0.15 20.66 -18.80
C PRO A 13 -0.90 21.97 -18.55
N CYS A 14 -1.65 22.05 -17.44
CA CYS A 14 -2.34 23.27 -17.03
C CYS A 14 -1.31 24.34 -16.58
N LEU A 15 -0.25 23.89 -15.90
CA LEU A 15 0.90 24.70 -15.55
C LEU A 15 1.69 25.14 -16.79
N ASP A 16 1.88 24.27 -17.80
CA ASP A 16 2.62 24.60 -19.03
C ASP A 16 1.93 25.72 -19.82
N LYS A 17 0.61 25.69 -19.98
CA LYS A 17 -0.16 26.78 -20.59
C LYS A 17 -0.09 28.09 -19.80
N LEU A 18 0.02 28.01 -18.47
CA LEU A 18 0.13 29.19 -17.60
C LEU A 18 1.58 29.74 -17.58
N LEU A 19 2.58 28.88 -17.74
CA LEU A 19 4.00 29.19 -17.79
C LEU A 19 4.47 29.67 -19.17
N GLU A 20 3.73 29.42 -20.24
CA GLU A 20 4.00 29.96 -21.58
C GLU A 20 3.99 31.49 -21.64
N ARG A 21 3.32 32.17 -20.71
CA ARG A 21 3.40 33.64 -20.56
C ARG A 21 4.78 34.11 -20.09
N ASN A 22 5.64 33.22 -19.57
CA ASN A 22 6.89 33.63 -18.94
C ASN A 22 7.99 32.55 -19.03
N ALA A 23 8.85 32.65 -20.06
CA ALA A 23 9.88 31.64 -20.38
C ALA A 23 10.87 31.34 -19.24
N LYS A 24 11.14 32.32 -18.34
CA LYS A 24 11.94 32.08 -17.13
C LYS A 24 11.23 31.16 -16.14
N LEU A 25 9.93 31.39 -15.92
CA LEU A 25 9.10 30.60 -15.01
C LEU A 25 8.97 29.15 -15.50
N LYS A 26 8.84 28.94 -16.83
CA LYS A 26 8.81 27.61 -17.47
C LYS A 26 10.07 26.79 -17.18
N LYS A 27 11.26 27.40 -17.34
CA LYS A 27 12.54 26.75 -17.03
C LYS A 27 12.64 26.41 -15.54
N THR A 28 12.24 27.32 -14.65
CA THR A 28 12.27 27.09 -13.20
C THR A 28 11.34 25.94 -12.79
N ALA A 29 10.11 25.89 -13.30
CA ALA A 29 9.16 24.82 -12.99
C ALA A 29 9.66 23.44 -13.46
N MET A 30 10.28 23.36 -14.63
CA MET A 30 10.86 22.11 -15.15
C MET A 30 12.00 21.61 -14.27
N VAL A 31 12.88 22.50 -13.81
CA VAL A 31 13.97 22.17 -12.87
C VAL A 31 13.40 21.66 -11.54
N VAL A 32 12.36 22.32 -11.00
CA VAL A 32 11.72 21.89 -9.75
C VAL A 32 11.11 20.49 -9.88
N ALA A 33 10.43 20.18 -11.00
CA ALA A 33 9.86 18.86 -11.23
C ALA A 33 10.93 17.76 -11.33
N VAL A 34 12.04 18.02 -12.04
CA VAL A 34 13.16 17.07 -12.13
C VAL A 34 13.81 16.83 -10.76
N VAL A 35 14.00 17.90 -9.97
CA VAL A 35 14.54 17.81 -8.60
C VAL A 35 13.61 17.01 -7.69
N ALA A 36 12.29 17.23 -7.77
CA ALA A 36 11.30 16.48 -6.99
C ALA A 36 11.32 14.98 -7.32
N VAL A 37 11.41 14.63 -8.61
CA VAL A 37 11.50 13.22 -9.06
C VAL A 37 12.82 12.58 -8.61
N ALA A 38 13.93 13.29 -8.75
CA ALA A 38 15.25 12.82 -8.29
C ALA A 38 15.27 12.62 -6.76
N CYS A 39 14.66 13.52 -5.99
CA CYS A 39 14.52 13.40 -4.54
C CYS A 39 13.69 12.15 -4.16
N GLN A 40 12.57 11.91 -4.86
CA GLN A 40 11.74 10.72 -4.65
C GLN A 40 12.51 9.41 -4.91
N PHE A 41 13.33 9.39 -5.97
CA PHE A 41 14.16 8.24 -6.31
C PHE A 41 15.25 8.00 -5.26
N LEU A 42 15.90 9.06 -4.78
CA LEU A 42 16.91 8.98 -3.71
C LEU A 42 16.31 8.51 -2.38
N LEU A 43 15.09 8.96 -2.04
CA LEU A 43 14.38 8.49 -0.84
C LEU A 43 14.03 6.99 -0.94
N THR A 44 13.59 6.54 -2.12
CA THR A 44 13.28 5.13 -2.35
C THR A 44 14.55 4.26 -2.29
N ALA A 45 15.62 4.68 -2.97
CA ALA A 45 16.91 3.99 -2.93
C ALA A 45 17.50 3.95 -1.52
N ARG A 46 17.36 5.04 -0.74
CA ARG A 46 17.76 5.09 0.67
C ARG A 46 16.93 4.11 1.52
N TYR A 47 15.62 4.06 1.30
CA TYR A 47 14.74 3.11 1.99
C TYR A 47 15.16 1.67 1.69
N ASP A 48 15.36 1.33 0.41
CA ASP A 48 15.77 0.00 -0.02
C ASP A 48 17.17 -0.37 0.51
N PHE A 49 18.12 0.57 0.50
CA PHE A 49 19.46 0.39 1.06
C PHE A 49 19.42 0.23 2.58
N TYR A 50 18.65 1.05 3.29
CA TYR A 50 18.46 0.91 4.73
C TYR A 50 17.87 -0.47 5.06
N HIS A 51 16.86 -0.91 4.31
CA HIS A 51 16.25 -2.22 4.50
C HIS A 51 17.16 -3.39 4.09
N PHE A 52 18.10 -3.17 3.15
CA PHE A 52 19.13 -4.14 2.78
C PHE A 52 20.26 -4.23 3.82
N VAL A 53 20.72 -3.10 4.36
CA VAL A 53 21.74 -3.08 5.42
C VAL A 53 21.16 -3.52 6.76
N ALA A 54 19.90 -3.20 7.05
CA ALA A 54 19.18 -3.72 8.22
C ALA A 54 19.01 -5.24 8.14
N ARG A 55 18.80 -5.81 6.94
CA ARG A 55 18.88 -7.26 6.72
C ARG A 55 20.24 -7.84 7.13
N GLY A 56 21.31 -7.02 7.08
CA GLY A 56 22.68 -7.33 7.44
C GLY A 56 23.04 -7.41 8.94
N LYS A 57 22.19 -6.89 9.83
CA LYS A 57 22.50 -6.75 11.28
C LYS A 57 21.48 -7.40 12.21
N THR A 58 20.38 -7.92 11.67
CA THR A 58 19.19 -8.37 12.42
C THR A 58 19.06 -9.90 12.48
N TYR A 59 20.15 -10.65 12.28
CA TYR A 59 20.07 -12.12 12.31
C TYR A 59 19.89 -12.67 13.73
N GLU A 60 20.51 -12.06 14.75
CA GLU A 60 20.36 -12.52 16.13
C GLU A 60 19.06 -12.03 16.79
N THR A 61 18.54 -10.88 16.37
CA THR A 61 17.23 -10.36 16.83
C THR A 61 16.05 -10.93 16.03
N ARG A 62 16.26 -11.45 14.81
CA ARG A 62 15.22 -12.20 14.07
C ARG A 62 14.81 -13.47 14.81
N VAL A 63 15.74 -14.25 15.35
CA VAL A 63 15.40 -15.56 15.95
C VAL A 63 14.59 -15.40 17.24
N ALA A 64 14.69 -14.26 17.94
CA ALA A 64 13.91 -14.00 19.16
C ALA A 64 12.54 -13.35 18.91
N PHE A 65 12.34 -12.65 17.79
CA PHE A 65 11.05 -11.99 17.45
C PHE A 65 10.23 -12.76 16.40
N GLU A 66 10.89 -13.52 15.51
CA GLU A 66 10.26 -14.45 14.57
C GLU A 66 9.68 -15.67 15.32
N SER A 67 10.14 -15.94 16.55
CA SER A 67 9.50 -16.89 17.47
C SER A 67 8.25 -16.35 18.18
N GLU A 68 8.03 -15.04 18.21
CA GLU A 68 6.87 -14.40 18.89
C GLU A 68 5.92 -13.64 17.93
N GLY A 69 6.13 -13.74 16.62
CA GLY A 69 5.16 -13.32 15.59
C GLY A 69 4.94 -11.80 15.43
N LEU A 70 5.65 -10.96 16.18
CA LEU A 70 5.51 -9.50 16.10
C LEU A 70 6.55 -8.91 15.14
N GLU A 71 6.15 -8.68 13.89
CA GLU A 71 6.92 -7.81 12.99
C GLU A 71 6.99 -6.41 13.61
N PHE A 72 8.19 -5.81 13.63
CA PHE A 72 8.41 -4.42 14.00
C PHE A 72 7.49 -3.49 13.18
N VAL A 73 6.34 -3.15 13.75
CA VAL A 73 5.55 -2.02 13.32
C VAL A 73 6.08 -0.84 14.12
N ASP A 74 6.70 0.12 13.43
CA ASP A 74 7.01 1.43 14.02
C ASP A 74 5.76 1.91 14.77
N GLU A 75 5.89 2.21 16.06
CA GLU A 75 4.78 2.55 16.94
C GLU A 75 3.90 3.66 16.35
N ASN A 76 4.46 4.52 15.49
CA ASN A 76 3.74 5.56 14.77
C ASN A 76 2.68 5.04 13.77
N TYR A 77 2.72 3.76 13.42
CA TYR A 77 1.79 3.11 12.49
C TYR A 77 0.85 2.11 13.17
N LEU A 78 0.90 2.04 14.49
CA LEU A 78 -0.04 1.26 15.30
C LEU A 78 -1.40 1.95 15.35
N ASN A 79 -2.50 1.18 15.38
CA ASN A 79 -3.81 1.76 15.65
C ASN A 79 -3.86 2.26 17.09
N ALA A 80 -4.72 3.25 17.35
CA ALA A 80 -4.89 3.84 18.67
C ALA A 80 -5.32 2.85 19.76
N ASN A 81 -5.86 1.69 19.38
CA ASN A 81 -6.32 0.64 20.28
C ASN A 81 -5.35 -0.55 20.39
N ASN A 82 -4.10 -0.39 19.93
CA ASN A 82 -3.11 -1.45 20.01
C ASN A 82 -2.69 -1.67 21.47
N ASP A 83 -2.79 -2.92 21.91
CA ASP A 83 -2.51 -3.35 23.28
C ASP A 83 -1.30 -4.30 23.27
N THR A 84 -0.12 -3.71 23.37
CA THR A 84 1.16 -4.45 23.24
C THR A 84 1.40 -5.42 24.40
N GLU A 85 0.87 -5.13 25.58
CA GLU A 85 0.92 -6.03 26.74
C GLU A 85 0.08 -7.29 26.49
N TYR A 86 -1.14 -7.11 25.96
CA TYR A 86 -1.99 -8.23 25.54
C TYR A 86 -1.34 -9.08 24.45
N TRP A 87 -0.66 -8.46 23.48
CA TRP A 87 0.03 -9.18 22.40
C TRP A 87 1.16 -10.05 22.92
N ALA A 88 2.00 -9.49 23.80
CA ALA A 88 3.13 -10.20 24.41
C ALA A 88 2.65 -11.39 25.26
N ALA A 89 1.60 -11.19 26.05
CA ALA A 89 1.03 -12.23 26.90
C ALA A 89 0.47 -13.43 26.12
N ARG A 90 0.09 -13.24 24.85
CA ARG A 90 -0.48 -14.28 23.99
C ARG A 90 0.51 -14.92 23.02
N SER A 91 1.75 -14.46 22.99
CA SER A 91 2.83 -15.00 22.15
C SER A 91 2.41 -15.25 20.69
N GLY A 92 1.58 -14.35 20.13
CA GLY A 92 1.10 -14.46 18.76
C GLY A 92 0.15 -15.63 18.47
N GLN A 93 -0.64 -16.10 19.44
CA GLN A 93 -1.65 -17.14 19.21
C GLN A 93 -2.98 -16.55 18.70
N SER A 94 -3.67 -17.29 17.82
CA SER A 94 -5.02 -16.97 17.35
C SER A 94 -6.06 -17.44 18.35
N THR A 95 -7.14 -16.69 18.56
CA THR A 95 -8.15 -17.02 19.57
C THR A 95 -9.57 -16.73 19.11
N PRO A 96 -10.57 -17.52 19.55
CA PRO A 96 -11.96 -17.14 19.36
C PRO A 96 -12.30 -15.93 20.23
N LEU A 97 -13.24 -15.12 19.75
CA LEU A 97 -13.81 -14.01 20.52
C LEU A 97 -14.87 -14.51 21.51
N TYR A 98 -15.59 -15.57 21.15
CA TYR A 98 -16.63 -16.19 21.97
C TYR A 98 -16.54 -17.71 21.95
N GLY A 99 -16.79 -18.33 23.10
CA GLY A 99 -16.84 -19.79 23.24
C GLY A 99 -15.48 -20.49 23.03
N GLU A 100 -15.54 -21.81 22.96
CA GLU A 100 -14.39 -22.65 22.62
C GLU A 100 -14.35 -22.89 21.11
N LEU A 101 -13.16 -22.82 20.53
CA LEU A 101 -12.90 -23.03 19.12
C LEU A 101 -11.49 -23.61 18.96
N ASP A 102 -11.37 -24.71 18.24
CA ASP A 102 -10.06 -25.24 17.86
C ASP A 102 -9.56 -24.47 16.66
N ILE A 103 -8.35 -23.90 16.75
CA ILE A 103 -7.78 -23.05 15.70
C ILE A 103 -6.35 -23.51 15.38
N GLU A 104 -6.09 -23.78 14.11
CA GLU A 104 -4.74 -23.97 13.58
C GLU A 104 -4.42 -22.84 12.59
N THR A 105 -3.33 -22.12 12.85
CA THR A 105 -2.89 -21.00 12.01
C THR A 105 -1.55 -21.29 11.36
N LYS A 106 -1.47 -21.13 10.04
CA LYS A 106 -0.24 -21.26 9.24
C LYS A 106 0.02 -19.97 8.48
N ARG A 107 1.16 -19.33 8.74
CA ARG A 107 1.57 -18.10 8.05
C ARG A 107 2.63 -18.40 6.99
N ASN A 108 2.36 -17.97 5.76
CA ASN A 108 3.30 -17.98 4.65
C ASN A 108 3.41 -16.58 4.06
N TYR A 109 4.43 -15.83 4.47
CA TYR A 109 4.69 -14.44 4.07
C TYR A 109 3.43 -13.55 4.17
N LYS A 110 2.75 -13.35 3.03
CA LYS A 110 1.60 -12.44 2.87
C LYS A 110 0.24 -13.12 3.06
N LYS A 111 0.23 -14.44 3.25
CA LYS A 111 -0.96 -15.26 3.40
C LYS A 111 -0.95 -15.99 4.72
N THR A 112 -2.02 -15.82 5.49
CA THR A 112 -2.27 -16.57 6.71
C THR A 112 -3.45 -17.48 6.47
N THR A 113 -3.22 -18.80 6.49
CA THR A 113 -4.28 -19.80 6.42
C THR A 113 -4.69 -20.16 7.84
N VAL A 114 -5.99 -20.18 8.09
CA VAL A 114 -6.57 -20.51 9.39
C VAL A 114 -7.58 -21.63 9.17
N THR A 115 -7.40 -22.73 9.87
CA THR A 115 -8.36 -23.83 9.94
C THR A 115 -9.00 -23.80 11.32
N TYR A 116 -10.32 -23.91 11.38
CA TYR A 116 -11.04 -23.91 12.64
C TYR A 116 -12.13 -24.98 12.69
N SER A 117 -12.43 -25.46 13.88
CA SER A 117 -13.51 -26.42 14.13
C SER A 117 -14.12 -26.26 15.51
N ASN A 118 -15.25 -26.93 15.75
CA ASN A 118 -15.97 -26.96 17.02
C ASN A 118 -16.55 -25.61 17.46
N ASN A 119 -16.87 -24.72 16.51
CA ASN A 119 -17.56 -23.48 16.84
C ASN A 119 -18.99 -23.79 17.31
N LYS A 120 -19.28 -23.46 18.57
CA LYS A 120 -20.63 -23.57 19.16
C LYS A 120 -21.27 -22.22 19.45
N ALA A 121 -20.56 -21.12 19.19
CA ALA A 121 -21.02 -19.78 19.47
C ALA A 121 -21.70 -19.17 18.23
N SER A 122 -22.81 -18.47 18.44
CA SER A 122 -23.44 -17.67 17.38
C SER A 122 -22.70 -16.35 17.20
N ASN A 123 -22.58 -15.86 15.95
CA ASN A 123 -21.88 -14.61 15.62
C ASN A 123 -20.42 -14.59 16.09
N ASN A 124 -19.70 -15.70 15.97
CA ASN A 124 -18.33 -15.80 16.44
C ASN A 124 -17.32 -15.13 15.49
N ALA A 125 -16.16 -14.78 16.02
CA ALA A 125 -15.05 -14.24 15.27
C ALA A 125 -13.72 -14.82 15.77
N ILE A 126 -12.75 -14.88 14.87
CA ILE A 126 -11.38 -15.28 15.19
C ILE A 126 -10.51 -14.03 15.22
N GLU A 127 -9.84 -13.79 16.34
CA GLU A 127 -8.77 -12.80 16.46
C GLU A 127 -7.45 -13.45 16.04
N LEU A 128 -6.77 -12.82 15.08
CA LEU A 128 -5.50 -13.26 14.52
C LEU A 128 -4.36 -12.37 15.00
N PRO A 129 -3.16 -12.93 15.22
CA PRO A 129 -1.95 -12.21 15.66
C PRO A 129 -1.33 -11.38 14.53
N LEU A 130 -2.14 -10.52 13.91
CA LEU A 130 -1.80 -9.66 12.78
C LEU A 130 -2.26 -8.25 13.13
N VAL A 131 -1.36 -7.27 13.05
CA VAL A 131 -1.74 -5.86 13.25
C VAL A 131 -2.73 -5.45 12.18
N TYR A 132 -3.88 -4.90 12.59
CA TYR A 132 -4.95 -4.53 11.67
C TYR A 132 -4.56 -3.30 10.82
N PHE A 133 -4.71 -3.43 9.50
CA PHE A 133 -4.65 -2.31 8.55
C PHE A 133 -5.78 -2.41 7.52
N TYR A 134 -6.26 -1.27 7.03
CA TYR A 134 -7.19 -1.27 5.90
C TYR A 134 -6.57 -1.94 4.67
N GLY A 135 -7.30 -2.92 4.10
CA GLY A 135 -6.88 -3.67 2.91
C GLY A 135 -6.64 -5.16 3.13
N TYR A 136 -6.79 -5.66 4.36
CA TYR A 136 -6.94 -7.11 4.58
C TYR A 136 -8.22 -7.64 3.97
N THR A 137 -8.18 -8.90 3.56
CA THR A 137 -9.33 -9.65 3.06
C THR A 137 -9.22 -11.07 3.59
N ALA A 138 -10.34 -11.60 4.10
CA ALA A 138 -10.48 -12.99 4.48
C ALA A 138 -11.40 -13.70 3.47
N VAL A 139 -10.97 -14.85 2.96
CA VAL A 139 -11.70 -15.61 1.95
C VAL A 139 -11.75 -17.08 2.36
N THR A 140 -12.91 -17.72 2.28
CA THR A 140 -13.06 -19.16 2.52
C THR A 140 -12.53 -19.99 1.34
N GLU A 141 -12.43 -21.31 1.50
CA GLU A 141 -12.04 -22.19 0.39
C GLU A 141 -13.02 -22.13 -0.79
N GLU A 142 -14.30 -21.85 -0.53
CA GLU A 142 -15.35 -21.68 -1.54
C GLU A 142 -15.30 -20.31 -2.24
N GLY A 143 -14.40 -19.42 -1.84
CA GLY A 143 -14.24 -18.09 -2.41
C GLY A 143 -15.15 -17.02 -1.78
N GLU A 144 -15.86 -17.33 -0.69
CA GLU A 144 -16.71 -16.38 0.01
C GLU A 144 -15.85 -15.39 0.81
N LYS A 145 -16.19 -14.10 0.76
CA LYS A 145 -15.49 -13.07 1.53
C LYS A 145 -16.11 -12.92 2.91
N LEU A 146 -15.27 -13.06 3.93
CA LEU A 146 -15.66 -12.80 5.32
C LEU A 146 -15.35 -11.35 5.70
N ALA A 147 -16.15 -10.83 6.64
CA ALA A 147 -15.93 -9.49 7.18
C ALA A 147 -14.66 -9.49 8.05
N VAL A 148 -13.89 -8.40 7.92
CA VAL A 148 -12.65 -8.18 8.67
C VAL A 148 -12.68 -6.83 9.36
N SER A 149 -12.27 -6.80 10.62
CA SER A 149 -12.34 -5.62 11.48
C SER A 149 -11.14 -5.57 12.43
N PRO A 150 -10.82 -4.39 13.01
CA PRO A 150 -9.90 -4.34 14.12
C PRO A 150 -10.57 -4.95 15.35
N SER A 151 -9.86 -5.84 16.04
CA SER A 151 -10.25 -6.31 17.36
C SER A 151 -10.11 -5.20 18.39
N LYS A 152 -10.62 -5.43 19.61
CA LYS A 152 -10.46 -4.49 20.73
C LYS A 152 -8.99 -4.15 21.00
N HIS A 153 -8.09 -5.10 20.79
CA HIS A 153 -6.66 -5.00 21.07
C HIS A 153 -5.82 -4.65 19.83
N GLY A 154 -6.46 -4.26 18.71
CA GLY A 154 -5.78 -3.78 17.51
C GLY A 154 -5.24 -4.88 16.59
N TRP A 155 -5.50 -6.15 16.94
CA TRP A 155 -5.28 -7.30 16.08
C TRP A 155 -6.39 -7.43 15.03
N LEU A 156 -6.14 -8.22 14.00
CA LEU A 156 -7.10 -8.48 12.94
C LEU A 156 -8.15 -9.48 13.41
N GLN A 157 -9.41 -9.10 13.31
CA GLN A 157 -10.56 -9.96 13.58
C GLN A 157 -11.21 -10.38 12.27
N VAL A 158 -11.61 -11.66 12.18
CA VAL A 158 -12.35 -12.24 11.06
C VAL A 158 -13.65 -12.84 11.56
N GLU A 159 -14.78 -12.40 11.02
CA GLU A 159 -16.11 -12.89 11.40
C GLU A 159 -16.39 -14.25 10.74
N ILE A 160 -16.55 -15.30 11.54
CA ILE A 160 -16.90 -16.66 11.09
C ILE A 160 -18.39 -16.99 11.32
N ASN A 161 -19.10 -16.14 12.07
CA ASN A 161 -20.51 -16.26 12.40
C ASN A 161 -20.84 -17.63 13.01
N ASP A 162 -21.85 -18.32 12.49
CA ASP A 162 -22.38 -19.58 13.02
C ASP A 162 -21.74 -20.82 12.36
N ARG A 163 -20.64 -20.64 11.61
CA ARG A 163 -19.96 -21.77 10.93
C ARG A 163 -19.30 -22.67 11.95
N GLU A 164 -19.67 -23.94 11.97
CA GLU A 164 -19.12 -24.94 12.89
C GLU A 164 -17.63 -25.21 12.67
N ALA A 165 -17.21 -25.25 11.40
CA ALA A 165 -15.84 -25.52 10.98
C ALA A 165 -15.55 -24.93 9.59
N GLY A 166 -14.27 -24.78 9.26
CA GLY A 166 -13.84 -24.40 7.93
C GLY A 166 -12.37 -24.00 7.85
N ALA A 167 -11.95 -23.62 6.64
CA ALA A 167 -10.66 -23.03 6.39
C ALA A 167 -10.81 -21.68 5.68
N LEU A 168 -9.98 -20.72 6.06
CA LEU A 168 -9.95 -19.38 5.48
C LEU A 168 -8.52 -18.94 5.21
N ALA A 169 -8.38 -18.08 4.22
CA ALA A 169 -7.14 -17.42 3.86
C ALA A 169 -7.27 -15.92 4.10
N VAL A 170 -6.33 -15.36 4.84
CA VAL A 170 -6.23 -13.94 5.14
C VAL A 170 -5.02 -13.35 4.46
N GLU A 171 -5.24 -12.32 3.65
CA GLU A 171 -4.20 -11.66 2.85
C GLU A 171 -4.40 -10.15 2.81
N TYR A 172 -3.30 -9.39 2.72
CA TYR A 172 -3.34 -7.96 2.44
C TYR A 172 -3.43 -7.73 0.93
N THR A 173 -4.63 -7.43 0.43
CA THR A 173 -4.89 -7.17 -1.00
C THR A 173 -4.87 -5.68 -1.36
N GLY A 174 -4.84 -4.81 -0.34
CA GLY A 174 -4.83 -3.36 -0.48
C GLY A 174 -6.21 -2.75 -0.68
N THR A 175 -6.32 -1.45 -0.39
CA THR A 175 -7.63 -0.77 -0.37
C THR A 175 -8.13 -0.46 -1.79
N ALA A 176 -9.46 -0.26 -1.91
CA ALA A 176 -10.05 0.24 -3.15
C ALA A 176 -9.44 1.58 -3.56
N ILE A 177 -9.23 2.49 -2.59
CA ILE A 177 -8.57 3.79 -2.79
C ILE A 177 -7.15 3.59 -3.33
N GLN A 178 -6.35 2.66 -2.78
CA GLN A 178 -5.02 2.37 -3.31
C GLN A 178 -5.06 1.88 -4.76
N ARG A 179 -6.04 1.04 -5.11
CA ARG A 179 -6.22 0.52 -6.48
C ARG A 179 -6.65 1.63 -7.45
N VAL A 180 -7.64 2.43 -7.10
CA VAL A 180 -8.10 3.57 -7.91
C VAL A 180 -6.99 4.60 -8.09
N SER A 181 -6.28 4.93 -7.01
CA SER A 181 -5.16 5.87 -7.05
C SER A 181 -4.06 5.41 -8.01
N LYS A 182 -3.78 4.09 -8.12
CA LYS A 182 -2.85 3.55 -9.13
C LYS A 182 -3.35 3.74 -10.56
N TRP A 183 -4.64 3.62 -10.81
CA TRP A 183 -5.22 3.84 -12.14
C TRP A 183 -5.22 5.31 -12.54
N VAL A 184 -5.70 6.20 -11.67
CA VAL A 184 -5.68 7.67 -11.88
C VAL A 184 -4.26 8.13 -12.19
N SER A 185 -3.31 7.56 -11.46
CA SER A 185 -1.89 7.79 -11.65
C SER A 185 -1.38 7.39 -13.04
N LEU A 186 -1.72 6.18 -13.48
CA LEU A 186 -1.32 5.68 -14.78
C LEU A 186 -1.92 6.51 -15.93
N VAL A 187 -3.21 6.86 -15.83
CA VAL A 187 -3.91 7.70 -16.81
C VAL A 187 -3.29 9.10 -16.86
N SER A 188 -2.99 9.69 -15.69
CA SER A 188 -2.30 10.98 -15.59
C SER A 188 -0.95 10.97 -16.29
N LEU A 189 -0.15 9.92 -16.10
CA LEU A 189 1.14 9.78 -16.78
C LEU A 189 0.97 9.67 -18.30
N ALA A 190 0.05 8.82 -18.74
CA ALA A 190 -0.20 8.61 -20.17
C ALA A 190 -0.66 9.92 -20.85
N GLY A 191 -1.57 10.66 -20.20
CA GLY A 191 -2.01 11.97 -20.67
C GLY A 191 -0.86 12.98 -20.74
N TYR A 192 -0.01 13.02 -19.70
CA TYR A 192 1.17 13.90 -19.69
C TYR A 192 2.13 13.60 -20.85
N VAL A 193 2.43 12.32 -21.11
CA VAL A 193 3.29 11.91 -22.23
C VAL A 193 2.67 12.28 -23.58
N ALA A 194 1.37 12.00 -23.76
CA ALA A 194 0.67 12.31 -25.01
C ALA A 194 0.69 13.81 -25.33
N LEU A 195 0.35 14.65 -24.34
CA LEU A 195 0.37 16.11 -24.50
C LEU A 195 1.78 16.64 -24.79
N SER A 196 2.79 16.12 -24.08
CA SER A 196 4.20 16.49 -24.31
C SER A 196 4.67 16.20 -25.73
N VAL A 197 4.17 15.13 -26.36
CA VAL A 197 4.48 14.79 -27.75
C VAL A 197 3.75 15.71 -28.74
N ILE A 198 2.48 16.02 -28.49
CA ILE A 198 1.67 16.90 -29.35
C ILE A 198 2.25 18.32 -29.36
N SER A 199 2.52 18.91 -28.19
CA SER A 199 3.05 20.27 -28.10
C SER A 199 4.42 20.42 -28.77
N ARG A 200 5.26 19.36 -28.77
CA ARG A 200 6.53 19.36 -29.51
C ARG A 200 6.35 19.32 -31.03
N ARG A 201 5.26 18.75 -31.54
CA ARG A 201 4.94 18.71 -32.97
C ARG A 201 4.42 20.06 -33.45
N GLU A 202 3.57 20.71 -32.65
CA GLU A 202 3.04 22.05 -32.94
C GLU A 202 4.16 23.09 -33.01
N LEU A 203 5.06 23.12 -32.02
CA LEU A 203 6.22 24.02 -32.02
C LEU A 203 7.15 23.82 -33.23
N LYS A 204 7.36 22.57 -33.68
CA LYS A 204 8.15 22.29 -34.91
C LYS A 204 7.43 22.78 -36.18
N GLY A 205 6.11 22.67 -36.22
CA GLY A 205 5.28 23.15 -37.33
C GLY A 205 5.22 24.67 -37.43
N GLU A 206 5.29 25.39 -36.30
CA GLU A 206 5.36 26.85 -36.27
C GLU A 206 6.74 27.37 -36.70
N LEU A 207 7.83 26.78 -36.20
CA LEU A 207 9.20 27.17 -36.59
C LEU A 207 9.46 27.03 -38.09
N THR A 208 8.94 25.96 -38.72
CA THR A 208 9.11 25.73 -40.16
C THR A 208 8.37 26.79 -40.99
N LYS A 209 7.17 27.20 -40.57
CA LYS A 209 6.40 28.27 -41.25
C LYS A 209 7.07 29.64 -41.15
N GLU A 210 7.65 30.00 -40.02
CA GLU A 210 8.40 31.27 -39.88
C GLU A 210 9.66 31.30 -40.77
N THR A 211 10.34 30.15 -40.89
CA THR A 211 11.56 30.05 -41.70
C THR A 211 11.24 30.20 -43.20
N ASP A 212 10.15 29.59 -43.67
CA ASP A 212 9.69 29.70 -45.06
C ASP A 212 9.12 31.09 -45.40
N ALA A 213 8.57 31.81 -44.42
CA ALA A 213 8.06 33.17 -44.61
C ALA A 213 9.17 34.23 -44.69
N SER A 214 10.33 34.00 -44.04
CA SER A 214 11.47 34.92 -44.05
C SER A 214 12.39 34.76 -45.27
N SER A 215 12.23 33.71 -46.08
CA SER A 215 13.08 33.44 -47.26
C SER A 215 12.48 33.92 -48.60
N LYS A 216 11.36 34.66 -48.57
CA LYS A 216 10.71 35.29 -49.72
C LYS A 216 10.86 36.80 -49.62
#